data_AF-A0A0F3IMP2-F1
#
_entry.id   AF-A0A0F3IMP2-F1
#
_cell.length_a   1.000
_cell.length_b   1.000
_cell.length_c   1.000
_cell.angle_alpha   90.00
_cell.angle_beta   90.00
_cell.angle_gamma   90.00
#
_symmetry.space_group_name_H-M   'P 1'
#
loop_
_entity.id
_entity.type
_entity.pdbx_description
1 polymer ?
#
loop_
_entity_poly.entity_id
_entity_poly.type
_entity_poly.pdbx_seq_one_letter_code
_entity_poly.pdbx_strand_id
1 'polypeptide(L)'
;MALGSEKESTLKTAFHDLRELKVDVAYPFLLDAYHDYQQQRLAADELTQIVRWVESYVFRRAICNIPTNSLNKIFAALSRSLKKDRYLD
;
A
#
# COMPACT_ATOMS: atom_id res chain seq x y z
N MET A 1 -3.40 -14.38 -7.86
CA MET A 1 -3.03 -13.37 -6.83
C MET A 1 -3.30 -13.96 -5.46
N ALA A 2 -2.27 -14.27 -4.68
CA ALA A 2 -2.35 -14.99 -3.40
C ALA A 2 -2.79 -14.08 -2.23
N LEU A 3 -3.83 -13.26 -2.42
CA LEU A 3 -4.31 -12.26 -1.45
C LEU A 3 -5.09 -12.84 -0.24
N GLY A 4 -4.77 -14.07 0.16
CA GLY A 4 -5.36 -14.74 1.32
C GLY A 4 -4.40 -15.65 2.09
N SER A 5 -3.17 -15.78 1.60
CA SER A 5 -2.16 -16.72 2.12
C SER A 5 -1.07 -16.05 2.94
N GLU A 6 -1.21 -14.75 3.23
CA GLU A 6 -0.26 -14.04 4.09
C GLU A 6 -0.32 -14.64 5.50
N LYS A 7 0.86 -15.00 6.03
CA LYS A 7 1.01 -15.63 7.35
C LYS A 7 1.02 -14.58 8.45
N GLU A 8 1.52 -13.38 8.14
CA GLU A 8 1.52 -12.26 9.06
C GLU A 8 0.10 -11.71 9.26
N SER A 9 -0.45 -11.95 10.46
CA SER A 9 -1.84 -11.64 10.77
C SER A 9 -2.17 -10.16 10.60
N THR A 10 -1.25 -9.28 11.01
CA THR A 10 -1.43 -7.82 10.93
C THR A 10 -1.48 -7.33 9.49
N LEU A 11 -0.56 -7.83 8.65
CA LEU A 11 -0.48 -7.50 7.25
C LEU A 11 -1.68 -8.05 6.47
N LYS A 12 -2.13 -9.26 6.81
CA LYS A 12 -3.34 -9.87 6.24
C LYS A 12 -4.59 -9.01 6.50
N THR A 13 -4.77 -8.53 7.73
CA THR A 13 -5.88 -7.64 8.08
C THR A 13 -5.77 -6.32 7.32
N ALA A 14 -4.58 -5.71 7.26
CA ALA A 14 -4.38 -4.46 6.52
C ALA A 14 -4.73 -4.59 5.03
N PHE A 15 -4.33 -5.67 4.37
CA PHE A 15 -4.70 -5.94 2.98
C PHE A 15 -6.19 -6.30 2.79
N HIS A 16 -6.84 -6.87 3.80
CA HIS A 16 -8.29 -7.08 3.77
C HIS A 16 -9.01 -5.73 3.80
N ASP A 17 -8.71 -4.88 4.79
CA ASP A 17 -9.34 -3.57 4.97
C ASP A 17 -9.14 -2.68 3.74
N LEU A 18 -7.92 -2.67 3.16
CA LEU A 18 -7.63 -1.90 1.96
C LEU A 18 -8.46 -2.36 0.74
N ARG A 19 -8.75 -3.67 0.61
CA ARG A 19 -9.56 -4.18 -0.50
C ARG A 19 -11.02 -3.72 -0.42
N GLU A 20 -11.56 -3.57 0.78
CA GLU A 20 -12.92 -3.06 0.96
C GLU A 20 -13.06 -1.62 0.41
N LEU A 21 -11.96 -0.86 0.38
CA LEU A 21 -11.90 0.48 -0.23
C LEU A 21 -11.77 0.49 -1.76
N LYS A 22 -11.64 -0.68 -2.42
CA LYS A 22 -11.52 -0.84 -3.89
C LYS A 22 -10.42 0.03 -4.51
N VAL A 23 -9.25 0.08 -3.87
CA VAL A 23 -8.12 0.94 -4.28
C VAL A 23 -7.20 0.25 -5.29
N ASP A 24 -7.74 -0.15 -6.44
CA ASP A 24 -6.98 -0.95 -7.42
C ASP A 24 -5.79 -0.18 -8.01
N VAL A 25 -5.88 1.16 -8.05
CA VAL A 25 -4.82 2.06 -8.54
C VAL A 25 -3.55 2.05 -7.67
N ALA A 26 -3.63 1.61 -6.42
CA ALA A 26 -2.47 1.51 -5.54
C ALA A 26 -1.74 0.16 -5.67
N TYR A 27 -2.32 -0.83 -6.37
CA TYR A 27 -1.77 -2.18 -6.42
C TYR A 27 -0.37 -2.26 -7.03
N PRO A 28 -0.01 -1.53 -8.11
CA PRO A 28 1.37 -1.58 -8.61
C PRO A 28 2.39 -1.17 -7.55
N PHE A 29 2.11 -0.08 -6.82
CA PHE A 29 2.95 0.39 -5.72
C PHE A 29 3.04 -0.63 -4.58
N LEU A 30 1.90 -1.22 -4.19
CA LEU A 30 1.85 -2.20 -3.10
C LEU A 30 2.51 -3.53 -3.47
N LEU A 31 2.46 -3.93 -4.75
CA LEU A 31 3.14 -5.12 -5.25
C LEU A 31 4.66 -4.92 -5.23
N ASP A 32 5.15 -3.73 -5.59
CA ASP A 32 6.57 -3.40 -5.48
C ASP A 32 7.03 -3.46 -4.01
N ALA A 33 6.28 -2.83 -3.08
CA ALA A 33 6.59 -2.88 -1.65
C ALA A 33 6.53 -4.32 -1.09
N TYR A 34 5.55 -5.12 -1.51
CA TYR A 34 5.44 -6.52 -1.13
C TYR A 34 6.61 -7.35 -1.66
N HIS A 35 7.09 -7.06 -2.87
CA HIS A 35 8.27 -7.72 -3.43
C HIS A 35 9.52 -7.45 -2.59
N ASP A 36 9.72 -6.21 -2.15
CA ASP A 36 10.84 -5.85 -1.28
C ASP A 36 10.72 -6.48 0.13
N TYR A 37 9.50 -6.65 0.65
CA TYR A 37 9.23 -7.45 1.86
C TYR A 37 9.62 -8.93 1.67
N GLN A 38 9.22 -9.55 0.56
CA GLN A 38 9.60 -10.94 0.25
C GLN A 38 11.12 -11.13 0.11
N GLN A 39 11.84 -10.07 -0.27
CA GLN A 39 13.31 -10.05 -0.34
C GLN A 39 13.99 -9.63 0.96
N GLN A 40 13.22 -9.53 2.06
CA GLN A 40 13.69 -9.15 3.40
C GLN A 40 14.36 -7.76 3.45
N ARG A 41 14.04 -6.87 2.50
CA ARG A 41 14.50 -5.48 2.47
C ARG A 41 13.55 -4.51 3.17
N LEU A 42 12.34 -4.97 3.41
CA LEU A 42 11.28 -4.25 4.10
C LEU A 42 10.74 -5.18 5.18
N ALA A 43 10.59 -4.68 6.41
CA ALA A 43 10.02 -5.48 7.49
C ALA A 43 8.49 -5.57 7.39
N ALA A 44 7.89 -6.59 8.02
CA ALA A 44 6.44 -6.81 7.94
C ALA A 44 5.63 -5.66 8.57
N ASP A 45 6.14 -5.05 9.63
CA ASP A 45 5.58 -3.88 10.31
C ASP A 45 5.69 -2.63 9.44
N GLU A 46 6.81 -2.41 8.76
CA GLU A 46 6.98 -1.32 7.80
C GLU A 46 5.99 -1.46 6.63
N LEU A 47 5.88 -2.66 6.04
CA LEU A 47 4.91 -2.90 4.99
C LEU A 47 3.47 -2.70 5.48
N THR A 48 3.16 -3.14 6.70
CA THR A 48 1.85 -2.91 7.32
C THR A 48 1.57 -1.41 7.44
N GLN A 49 2.56 -0.61 7.88
CA GLN A 49 2.44 0.84 7.96
C GLN A 49 2.18 1.48 6.59
N ILE A 50 2.90 1.04 5.55
CA ILE A 50 2.68 1.51 4.16
C ILE A 50 1.23 1.23 3.74
N VAL A 51 0.72 0.03 3.97
CA VAL A 51 -0.67 -0.33 3.61
C VAL A 51 -1.67 0.56 4.35
N ARG A 52 -1.47 0.79 5.66
CA ARG A 52 -2.32 1.68 6.46
C ARG A 52 -2.25 3.14 6.03
N TRP A 53 -1.10 3.60 5.54
CA TRP A 53 -0.97 4.95 4.96
C TRP A 53 -1.77 5.10 3.67
N VAL A 54 -1.66 4.12 2.77
CA VAL A 54 -2.46 4.10 1.52
C VAL A 54 -3.96 4.08 1.84
N GLU A 55 -4.38 3.20 2.75
CA GLU A 55 -5.76 3.11 3.23
C GLU A 55 -6.25 4.46 3.76
N SER A 56 -5.52 5.05 4.70
CA SER A 56 -5.89 6.32 5.33
C SER A 56 -5.95 7.47 4.31
N TYR A 57 -5.00 7.53 3.37
CA TYR A 57 -4.99 8.53 2.31
C TYR A 57 -6.22 8.43 1.40
N VAL A 58 -6.57 7.22 0.97
CA VAL A 58 -7.71 7.01 0.07
C VAL A 58 -9.03 7.22 0.80
N PHE A 59 -9.13 6.71 2.04
CA PHE A 59 -10.30 6.91 2.88
C PHE A 59 -10.60 8.40 3.09
N ARG A 60 -9.59 9.21 3.46
CA ARG A 60 -9.77 10.67 3.60
C ARG A 60 -10.27 11.33 2.32
N ARG A 61 -9.76 10.93 1.16
CA ARG A 61 -10.23 11.47 -0.14
C ARG A 61 -11.67 11.10 -0.43
N ALA A 62 -12.09 9.88 -0.09
CA ALA A 62 -13.47 9.45 -0.21
C ALA A 62 -14.39 10.32 0.67
N ILE A 63 -14.02 10.55 1.94
CA ILE A 63 -14.77 11.41 2.88
C ILE A 63 -14.88 12.85 2.36
N CYS A 64 -13.79 13.42 1.85
CA CYS A 64 -13.77 14.79 1.31
C CYS A 64 -14.30 14.90 -0.13
N ASN A 65 -14.83 13.82 -0.71
CA ASN A 65 -15.32 13.75 -2.08
C ASN A 65 -14.31 14.21 -3.15
N ILE A 66 -13.01 13.91 -2.92
CA ILE A 66 -11.91 14.27 -3.84
C ILE A 66 -11.77 13.18 -4.92
N PRO A 67 -11.90 13.52 -6.22
CA PRO A 67 -11.96 12.54 -7.30
C PRO A 67 -10.68 11.72 -7.44
N THR A 68 -10.78 10.43 -7.78
CA THR A 68 -9.65 9.47 -7.82
C THR A 68 -8.73 9.58 -9.04
N ASN A 69 -9.03 10.49 -9.98
CA ASN A 69 -8.33 10.64 -11.26
C ASN A 69 -6.82 10.90 -11.14
N SER A 70 -6.35 11.44 -10.01
CA SER A 70 -4.94 11.71 -9.76
C SER A 70 -4.20 10.60 -9.01
N LEU A 71 -4.91 9.60 -8.45
CA LEU A 71 -4.29 8.58 -7.60
C LEU A 71 -3.22 7.78 -8.33
N ASN A 72 -3.47 7.38 -9.57
CA ASN A 72 -2.49 6.63 -10.37
C ASN A 72 -1.17 7.42 -10.52
N LYS A 73 -1.26 8.73 -10.82
CA LYS A 73 -0.07 9.60 -10.93
C LYS A 73 0.68 9.72 -9.60
N ILE A 74 -0.05 9.79 -8.49
CA ILE A 74 0.52 9.91 -7.14
C ILE A 74 1.23 8.62 -6.75
N PHE A 75 0.58 7.46 -6.87
CA PHE A 75 1.21 6.18 -6.52
C PHE A 75 2.38 5.83 -7.45
N ALA A 76 2.28 6.12 -8.75
CA ALA A 76 3.39 5.94 -9.67
C ALA A 76 4.58 6.88 -9.34
N ALA A 77 4.31 8.09 -8.86
CA ALA A 77 5.37 8.99 -8.40
C ALA A 77 6.01 8.46 -7.10
N LEU A 78 5.19 8.00 -6.14
CA LEU A 78 5.66 7.38 -4.90
C LEU A 78 6.56 6.18 -5.16
N SER A 79 6.17 5.24 -6.04
CA SER A 79 7.02 4.11 -6.44
C SER A 79 8.39 4.53 -6.96
N ARG A 80 8.49 5.70 -7.62
CA ARG A 80 9.75 6.21 -8.19
C ARG A 80 10.57 7.03 -7.21
N SER A 81 9.93 7.74 -6.29
CA SER A 81 10.61 8.63 -5.33
C SER A 81 11.05 7.93 -4.06
N LEU A 82 10.48 6.76 -3.75
CA LEU A 82 10.78 6.01 -2.56
C LEU A 82 12.20 5.45 -2.58
N LYS A 83 12.94 5.76 -1.51
CA LYS A 83 14.25 5.18 -1.25
C LYS A 83 14.05 3.79 -0.67
N LYS A 84 14.51 2.76 -1.36
CA LYS A 84 14.32 1.37 -0.93
C LYS A 84 15.04 1.03 0.38
N ASP A 85 16.04 1.83 0.77
CA ASP A 85 16.71 1.76 2.07
C ASP A 85 15.92 2.43 3.20
N ARG A 86 14.90 3.24 2.87
CA ARG A 86 14.14 4.07 3.81
C ARG A 86 12.72 4.32 3.33
N TYR A 87 11.84 3.35 3.57
CA TYR A 87 10.46 3.42 3.07
C TYR A 87 9.57 4.43 3.82
N LEU A 88 9.96 4.83 5.03
CA LEU A 88 9.13 5.65 5.92
C LEU A 88 9.71 7.06 6.17
N ASP A 89 10.85 7.41 5.56
CA ASP A 89 11.51 8.73 5.70
C ASP A 89 11.09 9.74 4.60
#